data_AF-A0A9Q7T0Q7-F1
#
_entry.id   AF-A0A9Q7T0Q7-F1
#
_cell.length_a   1.000
_cell.length_b   1.000
_cell.length_c   1.000
_cell.angle_alpha   90.00
_cell.angle_beta   90.00
_cell.angle_gamma   90.00
#
_symmetry.space_group_name_H-M   'P 1'
#
loop_
_entity.id
_entity.type
_entity.pdbx_description
1 polymer ?
#
loop_
_entity_poly.entity_id
_entity_poly.type
_entity_poly.pdbx_seq_one_letter_code
_entity_poly.pdbx_strand_id
1 'polypeptide(L)'
;MFRLKELREEKGISLDRLSMDLNVNKSTLSRIENGLREPKQSFIEDCSNYFDVSTDYLLGKTDIKNPNQVVKSLNPIFSKRLRELIKEKGVTLNILGKKLEISTDLLSKYENNIISPKSDDIIKLAHYFDVTTDYLLGTTLVRNHIDTVAAHKANPHEDLPEEAQEQLNDYIEFLMNKYKK
;
A
#
# COMPACT_ATOMS: atom_id res chain seq x y z
N MET A 1 -6.40 -26.99 17.64
CA MET A 1 -7.18 -27.87 16.73
C MET A 1 -7.05 -27.30 15.31
N PHE A 2 -6.95 -28.15 14.29
CA PHE A 2 -6.78 -27.71 12.90
C PHE A 2 -8.08 -27.09 12.35
N ARG A 3 -8.07 -25.83 11.92
CA ARG A 3 -9.28 -25.02 11.61
C ARG A 3 -9.87 -25.23 10.21
N LEU A 4 -9.64 -26.38 9.58
CA LEU A 4 -10.04 -26.63 8.19
C LEU A 4 -11.56 -26.54 7.98
N LYS A 5 -12.32 -27.16 8.89
CA LYS A 5 -13.78 -27.18 8.82
C LYS A 5 -14.37 -25.77 8.92
N GLU A 6 -13.88 -24.98 9.86
CA GLU A 6 -14.30 -23.59 10.08
C GLU A 6 -14.09 -22.74 8.83
N LEU A 7 -12.88 -22.80 8.25
CA LEU A 7 -12.52 -22.05 7.04
C LEU A 7 -13.35 -22.48 5.82
N ARG A 8 -13.63 -23.78 5.71
CA ARG A 8 -14.46 -24.34 4.63
C ARG A 8 -15.91 -23.84 4.72
N GLU A 9 -16.47 -23.82 5.93
CA GLU A 9 -17.82 -23.36 6.21
C GLU A 9 -17.95 -21.84 6.02
N GLU A 10 -16.96 -21.07 6.47
CA GLU A 10 -16.89 -19.62 6.25
C GLU A 10 -16.85 -19.26 4.75
N LYS A 11 -16.08 -20.01 3.96
CA LYS A 11 -16.01 -19.82 2.49
C LYS A 11 -17.24 -20.37 1.76
N GLY A 12 -18.16 -21.04 2.46
CA GLY A 12 -19.40 -21.58 1.89
C GLY A 12 -19.20 -22.73 0.90
N ILE A 13 -18.12 -23.50 1.05
CA ILE A 13 -17.77 -24.60 0.12
C ILE A 13 -17.98 -25.97 0.77
N SER A 14 -18.29 -26.97 -0.05
CA SER A 14 -18.37 -28.37 0.39
C SER A 14 -16.99 -29.00 0.49
N LEU A 15 -16.89 -30.12 1.21
CA LEU A 15 -15.66 -30.90 1.27
C LEU A 15 -15.26 -31.46 -0.10
N ASP A 16 -16.25 -31.77 -0.96
CA ASP A 16 -16.04 -32.17 -2.34
C ASP A 16 -15.40 -31.06 -3.17
N ARG A 17 -15.89 -29.81 -3.02
CA ARG A 17 -15.32 -28.67 -3.73
C ARG A 17 -13.88 -28.40 -3.29
N LEU A 18 -13.61 -28.45 -1.98
CA LEU A 18 -12.25 -28.30 -1.46
C LEU A 18 -11.30 -29.41 -1.96
N SER A 19 -11.83 -30.64 -2.09
CA SER A 19 -11.10 -31.79 -2.66
C SER A 19 -10.67 -31.52 -4.10
N MET A 20 -11.56 -30.95 -4.91
CA MET A 20 -11.27 -30.58 -6.30
C MET A 20 -10.28 -29.42 -6.37
N ASP A 21 -10.50 -28.36 -5.58
CA ASP A 21 -9.70 -27.15 -5.63
C ASP A 21 -8.25 -27.38 -5.18
N LEU A 22 -8.02 -28.23 -4.17
CA LEU A 22 -6.69 -28.55 -3.65
C LEU A 22 -6.10 -29.83 -4.27
N ASN A 23 -6.82 -30.49 -5.17
CA ASN A 23 -6.43 -31.79 -5.73
C ASN A 23 -6.04 -32.84 -4.66
N VAL A 24 -6.82 -32.90 -3.57
CA VAL A 24 -6.63 -33.84 -2.46
C VAL A 24 -7.86 -34.73 -2.36
N ASN A 25 -7.68 -36.04 -2.21
CA ASN A 25 -8.79 -36.97 -2.08
C ASN A 25 -9.73 -36.61 -0.89
N LYS A 26 -11.04 -36.53 -1.14
CA LYS A 26 -12.08 -36.21 -0.14
C LYS A 26 -11.97 -37.05 1.14
N SER A 27 -11.67 -38.35 1.02
CA SER A 27 -11.50 -39.23 2.19
C SER A 27 -10.31 -38.81 3.05
N THR A 28 -9.25 -38.28 2.43
CA THR A 28 -8.09 -37.73 3.14
C THR A 28 -8.47 -36.44 3.86
N LEU A 29 -9.17 -35.53 3.18
CA LEU A 29 -9.66 -34.30 3.81
C LEU A 29 -10.58 -34.57 5.00
N SER A 30 -11.52 -35.51 4.85
CA SER A 30 -12.44 -35.90 5.92
C SER A 30 -11.69 -36.43 7.14
N ARG A 31 -10.65 -37.25 6.94
CA ARG A 31 -9.82 -37.75 8.04
C ARG A 31 -9.04 -36.62 8.72
N ILE A 32 -8.56 -35.64 7.96
CA ILE A 32 -7.86 -34.47 8.50
C ILE A 32 -8.81 -33.60 9.32
N GLU A 33 -10.00 -33.25 8.79
CA GLU A 33 -11.01 -32.44 9.50
C GLU A 33 -11.44 -33.08 10.82
N ASN A 34 -11.52 -34.42 10.88
CA ASN A 34 -11.91 -35.17 12.08
C ASN A 34 -10.73 -35.52 13.00
N GLY A 35 -9.51 -35.05 12.72
CA GLY A 35 -8.32 -35.35 13.53
C GLY A 35 -7.85 -36.81 13.46
N LEU A 36 -8.37 -37.59 12.51
CA LEU A 36 -8.00 -39.00 12.27
C LEU A 36 -6.73 -39.13 11.40
N ARG A 37 -6.17 -38.00 10.95
CA ARG A 37 -4.95 -37.92 10.16
C ARG A 37 -4.31 -36.54 10.31
N GLU A 38 -3.01 -36.52 10.58
CA GLU A 38 -2.22 -35.28 10.59
C GLU A 38 -2.00 -34.74 9.15
N PRO A 39 -2.18 -33.43 8.93
CA PRO A 39 -1.89 -32.80 7.65
C PRO A 39 -0.38 -32.74 7.39
N LYS A 40 0.02 -32.98 6.14
CA LYS A 40 1.42 -32.78 5.71
C LYS A 40 1.72 -31.30 5.54
N GLN A 41 2.99 -30.92 5.66
CA GLN A 41 3.42 -29.52 5.48
C GLN A 41 2.94 -28.91 4.15
N SER A 42 3.09 -29.63 3.03
CA SER A 42 2.63 -29.15 1.71
C SER A 42 1.14 -28.83 1.71
N PHE A 43 0.32 -29.66 2.35
CA PHE A 43 -1.12 -29.43 2.45
C PHE A 43 -1.47 -28.24 3.36
N ILE A 44 -0.68 -27.99 4.41
CA ILE A 44 -0.84 -26.82 5.27
C ILE A 44 -0.55 -25.55 4.47
N GLU A 45 0.50 -25.55 3.65
CA GLU A 45 0.85 -24.44 2.76
C GLU A 45 -0.25 -24.21 1.70
N ASP A 46 -0.75 -25.27 1.06
CA ASP A 46 -1.85 -25.19 0.10
C ASP A 46 -3.12 -24.60 0.74
N CYS A 47 -3.48 -25.07 1.94
CA CYS A 47 -4.60 -24.51 2.71
C CYS A 47 -4.38 -23.04 3.08
N SER A 48 -3.17 -22.70 3.53
CA SER A 48 -2.79 -21.35 3.92
C SER A 48 -2.98 -20.37 2.77
N ASN A 49 -2.52 -20.74 1.58
CA ASN A 49 -2.69 -19.94 0.36
C ASN A 49 -4.16 -19.90 -0.11
N TYR A 50 -4.86 -21.04 -0.08
CA TYR A 50 -6.23 -21.13 -0.59
C TYR A 50 -7.26 -20.36 0.26
N PHE A 51 -7.08 -20.35 1.58
CA PHE A 51 -7.95 -19.63 2.50
C PHE A 51 -7.43 -18.22 2.83
N ASP A 52 -6.26 -17.84 2.30
CA ASP A 52 -5.56 -16.60 2.63
C ASP A 52 -5.48 -16.41 4.16
N VAL A 53 -4.87 -17.36 4.84
CA VAL A 53 -4.62 -17.34 6.30
C VAL A 53 -3.23 -17.87 6.60
N SER A 54 -2.66 -17.51 7.74
CA SER A 54 -1.39 -18.00 8.23
C SER A 54 -1.47 -19.47 8.65
N THR A 55 -0.34 -20.16 8.53
CA THR A 55 -0.18 -21.53 9.03
C THR A 55 -0.44 -21.62 10.53
N ASP A 56 -0.06 -20.61 11.31
CA ASP A 56 -0.29 -20.59 12.76
C ASP A 56 -1.77 -20.49 13.11
N TYR A 57 -2.57 -19.74 12.33
CA TYR A 57 -4.03 -19.73 12.49
C TYR A 57 -4.64 -21.08 12.14
N LEU A 58 -4.25 -21.67 11.00
CA LEU A 58 -4.69 -22.99 10.54
C LEU A 58 -4.43 -24.07 11.59
N LEU A 59 -3.26 -24.05 12.22
CA LEU A 59 -2.86 -24.98 13.27
C LEU A 59 -3.51 -24.69 14.64
N GLY A 60 -4.22 -23.56 14.77
CA GLY A 60 -4.87 -23.14 16.00
C GLY A 60 -3.89 -22.62 17.07
N LYS A 61 -2.72 -22.14 16.66
CA LYS A 61 -1.72 -21.51 17.56
C LYS A 61 -2.04 -20.04 17.85
N THR A 62 -2.85 -19.41 17.00
CA THR A 62 -3.32 -18.03 17.14
C THR A 62 -4.76 -17.91 16.66
N ASP A 63 -5.48 -16.93 17.17
CA ASP A 63 -6.80 -16.51 16.66
C ASP A 63 -6.69 -15.45 15.54
N ILE A 64 -5.48 -14.95 15.28
CA ILE A 64 -5.20 -13.97 14.23
C ILE A 64 -5.02 -14.72 12.91
N LYS A 65 -6.02 -14.62 12.01
CA LYS A 65 -6.00 -15.27 10.67
C LYS A 65 -4.70 -15.04 9.94
N ASN A 66 -4.25 -13.79 9.87
CA ASN A 66 -2.98 -13.42 9.27
C ASN A 66 -2.24 -12.41 10.14
N PRO A 67 -1.28 -12.84 10.97
CA PRO A 67 -0.42 -11.94 11.74
C PRO A 67 0.28 -10.92 10.84
N ASN A 68 0.62 -11.33 9.61
CA ASN A 68 1.29 -10.49 8.61
C ASN A 68 0.32 -9.63 7.76
N GLN A 69 -1.01 -9.84 7.84
CA GLN A 69 -1.96 -8.89 7.24
C GLN A 69 -2.15 -7.65 8.13
N VAL A 70 -1.92 -7.77 9.45
CA VAL A 70 -2.05 -6.63 10.39
C VAL A 70 -0.92 -5.59 10.20
N VAL A 71 0.11 -5.90 9.41
CA VAL A 71 1.27 -5.01 9.16
C VAL A 71 1.46 -4.60 7.70
N LYS A 72 0.57 -4.98 6.77
CA LYS A 72 0.69 -4.51 5.37
C LYS A 72 0.02 -3.15 5.14
N SER A 73 0.80 -2.13 5.49
CA SER A 73 1.03 -0.90 4.71
C SER A 73 -0.13 0.08 4.49
N LEU A 74 -0.87 0.42 5.55
CA LEU A 74 -1.61 1.69 5.57
C LEU A 74 -0.61 2.86 5.62
N ASN A 75 -0.84 3.89 4.80
CA ASN A 75 0.00 5.07 4.72
C ASN A 75 -0.88 6.32 4.93
N PRO A 76 -1.00 6.81 6.18
CA PRO A 76 -1.79 8.00 6.48
C PRO A 76 -1.30 9.25 5.74
N ILE A 77 0.01 9.35 5.47
CA ILE A 77 0.62 10.47 4.76
C ILE A 77 0.17 10.47 3.29
N PHE A 78 0.23 9.32 2.63
CA PHE A 78 -0.28 9.15 1.27
C PHE A 78 -1.76 9.55 1.18
N SER A 79 -2.58 9.03 2.09
CA SER A 79 -4.03 9.28 2.11
C SER A 79 -4.35 10.76 2.31
N LYS A 80 -3.59 11.43 3.19
CA LYS A 80 -3.69 12.88 3.41
C LYS A 80 -3.27 13.68 2.17
N ARG A 81 -2.12 13.37 1.57
CA ARG A 81 -1.61 14.07 0.38
C ARG A 81 -2.51 13.90 -0.83
N LEU A 82 -3.02 12.68 -1.06
CA LEU A 82 -4.01 12.42 -2.10
C LEU A 82 -5.24 13.32 -1.93
N ARG A 83 -5.77 13.42 -0.70
CA ARG A 83 -6.92 14.26 -0.37
C ARG A 83 -6.65 15.74 -0.63
N GLU A 84 -5.46 16.22 -0.26
CA GLU A 84 -5.03 17.61 -0.50
C GLU A 84 -4.94 17.90 -2.01
N LEU A 85 -4.31 17.02 -2.79
CA LEU A 85 -4.16 17.17 -4.24
C LEU A 85 -5.51 17.14 -4.98
N ILE A 86 -6.44 16.26 -4.57
CA ILE A 86 -7.80 16.21 -5.12
C ILE A 86 -8.52 17.55 -4.90
N LYS A 87 -8.43 18.10 -3.69
CA LYS A 87 -9.04 19.39 -3.32
C LYS A 87 -8.40 20.56 -4.08
N GLU A 88 -7.08 20.59 -4.14
CA GLU A 88 -6.30 21.63 -4.84
C GLU A 88 -6.65 21.68 -6.34
N LYS A 89 -6.77 20.51 -6.97
CA LYS A 89 -7.14 20.41 -8.39
C LYS A 89 -8.63 20.59 -8.67
N GLY A 90 -9.47 20.61 -7.62
CA GLY A 90 -10.92 20.81 -7.74
C GLY A 90 -11.66 19.69 -8.46
N VAL A 91 -11.18 18.44 -8.38
CA VAL A 91 -11.78 17.28 -9.07
C VAL A 91 -12.53 16.37 -8.11
N THR A 92 -13.55 15.68 -8.61
CA THR A 92 -14.26 14.65 -7.84
C THR A 92 -13.62 13.27 -8.05
N LEU A 93 -13.79 12.36 -7.08
CA LEU A 93 -13.31 10.97 -7.20
C LEU A 93 -13.87 10.27 -8.44
N ASN A 94 -15.10 10.60 -8.86
CA ASN A 94 -15.71 10.03 -10.06
C ASN A 94 -14.98 10.45 -11.34
N ILE A 95 -14.66 11.74 -11.47
CA ILE A 95 -13.90 12.24 -12.62
C ILE A 95 -12.47 11.69 -12.59
N LEU A 96 -11.83 11.68 -11.41
CA LEU A 96 -10.48 11.15 -11.23
C LEU A 96 -10.41 9.66 -11.62
N GLY A 97 -11.34 8.85 -11.10
CA GLY A 97 -11.40 7.42 -11.36
C GLY A 97 -11.58 7.10 -12.84
N LYS A 98 -12.46 7.84 -13.52
CA LYS A 98 -12.64 7.70 -14.98
C LYS A 98 -11.37 8.05 -15.76
N LYS A 99 -10.65 9.10 -15.37
CA LYS A 99 -9.41 9.53 -16.06
C LYS A 99 -8.25 8.56 -15.85
N LEU A 100 -8.17 7.91 -14.69
CA LEU A 100 -7.06 7.02 -14.33
C LEU A 100 -7.38 5.54 -14.50
N GLU A 101 -8.61 5.22 -14.90
CA GLU A 101 -9.12 3.85 -14.96
C GLU A 101 -9.03 3.15 -13.60
N ILE A 102 -9.34 3.88 -12.52
CA ILE A 102 -9.39 3.39 -11.14
C ILE A 102 -10.84 3.49 -10.67
N SER A 103 -11.36 2.45 -10.02
CA SER A 103 -12.73 2.51 -9.51
C SER A 103 -12.87 3.58 -8.42
N THR A 104 -14.02 4.24 -8.40
CA THR A 104 -14.31 5.29 -7.41
C THR A 104 -14.29 4.78 -5.98
N ASP A 105 -14.77 3.55 -5.77
CA ASP A 105 -14.70 2.84 -4.49
C ASP A 105 -13.24 2.64 -4.03
N LEU A 106 -12.37 2.23 -4.94
CA LEU A 106 -10.95 2.02 -4.63
C LEU A 106 -10.24 3.35 -4.29
N LEU A 107 -10.50 4.41 -5.06
CA LEU A 107 -10.00 5.75 -4.74
C LEU A 107 -10.51 6.26 -3.37
N SER A 108 -11.78 6.00 -3.04
CA SER A 108 -12.32 6.35 -1.72
C SER A 108 -11.61 5.60 -0.60
N LYS A 109 -11.32 4.31 -0.79
CA LYS A 109 -10.56 3.51 0.18
C LYS A 109 -9.12 4.00 0.32
N TYR A 110 -8.49 4.45 -0.76
CA TYR A 110 -7.18 5.11 -0.73
C TYR A 110 -7.22 6.41 0.07
N GLU A 111 -8.17 7.31 -0.20
CA GLU A 111 -8.30 8.59 0.48
C GLU A 111 -8.56 8.42 1.99
N ASN A 112 -9.27 7.36 2.36
CA ASN A 112 -9.64 7.04 3.74
C ASN A 112 -8.64 6.12 4.46
N ASN A 113 -7.49 5.82 3.85
CA ASN A 113 -6.46 4.95 4.43
C ASN A 113 -6.99 3.56 4.82
N ILE A 114 -7.93 3.01 4.04
CA ILE A 114 -8.53 1.68 4.26
C ILE A 114 -7.70 0.60 3.57
N ILE A 115 -7.11 0.94 2.42
CA ILE A 115 -6.29 0.02 1.62
C ILE A 115 -5.09 0.77 1.04
N SER A 116 -3.97 0.06 0.90
CA SER A 116 -2.77 0.59 0.28
C SER A 116 -2.90 0.59 -1.25
N PRO A 117 -2.48 1.65 -1.95
CA PRO A 117 -2.46 1.68 -3.40
C PRO A 117 -1.39 0.74 -3.98
N LYS A 118 -1.66 0.19 -5.15
CA LYS A 118 -0.66 -0.55 -5.94
C LYS A 118 0.29 0.43 -6.64
N SER A 119 1.48 -0.04 -6.99
CA SER A 119 2.50 0.76 -7.69
C SER A 119 1.96 1.46 -8.94
N ASP A 120 1.17 0.76 -9.76
CA ASP A 120 0.58 1.34 -10.98
C ASP A 120 -0.34 2.52 -10.67
N ASP A 121 -1.16 2.41 -9.62
CA ASP A 121 -2.06 3.48 -9.19
C ASP A 121 -1.28 4.66 -8.60
N ILE A 122 -0.20 4.40 -7.86
CA ILE A 122 0.69 5.44 -7.33
C ILE A 122 1.30 6.24 -8.48
N ILE A 123 1.79 5.57 -9.52
CA ILE A 123 2.39 6.22 -10.71
C ILE A 123 1.33 7.05 -11.44
N LYS A 124 0.14 6.48 -11.69
CA LYS A 124 -0.96 7.20 -12.33
C LYS A 124 -1.36 8.47 -11.57
N LEU A 125 -1.49 8.37 -10.24
CA LEU A 125 -1.83 9.50 -9.38
C LEU A 125 -0.71 10.55 -9.38
N ALA A 126 0.55 10.14 -9.25
CA ALA A 126 1.72 11.01 -9.30
C ALA A 126 1.76 11.82 -10.60
N HIS A 127 1.66 11.15 -11.75
CA HIS A 127 1.59 11.80 -13.06
C HIS A 127 0.38 12.74 -13.19
N TYR A 128 -0.79 12.30 -12.73
CA TYR A 128 -2.00 13.11 -12.84
C TYR A 128 -1.91 14.41 -12.03
N PHE A 129 -1.30 14.37 -10.85
CA PHE A 129 -1.16 15.54 -9.99
C PHE A 129 0.13 16.32 -10.19
N ASP A 130 0.97 15.90 -11.14
CA ASP A 130 2.28 16.50 -11.37
C ASP A 130 3.11 16.57 -10.08
N VAL A 131 3.26 15.40 -9.44
CA VAL A 131 4.08 15.17 -8.25
C VAL A 131 4.90 13.90 -8.40
N THR A 132 5.98 13.77 -7.64
CA THR A 132 6.76 12.53 -7.53
C THR A 132 6.01 11.48 -6.71
N THR A 133 6.32 10.21 -6.96
CA THR A 133 5.87 9.11 -6.11
C THR A 133 6.41 9.25 -4.68
N ASP A 134 7.63 9.78 -4.54
CA ASP A 134 8.27 10.06 -3.25
C ASP A 134 7.47 11.08 -2.43
N TYR A 135 7.05 12.17 -3.09
CA TYR A 135 6.11 13.10 -2.49
C TYR A 135 4.77 12.41 -2.22
N LEU A 136 4.22 11.64 -3.14
CA LEU A 136 2.92 11.05 -2.89
C LEU A 136 2.95 10.07 -1.70
N LEU A 137 4.06 9.36 -1.50
CA LEU A 137 4.24 8.33 -0.47
C LEU A 137 4.74 8.82 0.88
N GLY A 138 5.21 10.06 1.00
CA GLY A 138 5.69 10.58 2.29
C GLY A 138 7.20 10.61 2.49
N THR A 139 8.00 10.22 1.50
CA THR A 139 9.46 10.11 1.66
C THR A 139 10.18 11.46 1.47
N THR A 140 9.52 12.42 0.83
CA THR A 140 10.00 13.80 0.69
C THR A 140 8.87 14.81 0.91
N LEU A 141 9.22 16.05 1.25
CA LEU A 141 8.30 17.19 1.23
C LEU A 141 8.25 17.90 -0.13
N VAL A 142 9.23 17.62 -1.00
CA VAL A 142 9.38 18.26 -2.31
C VAL A 142 8.44 17.60 -3.32
N ARG A 143 7.53 18.38 -3.92
CA ARG A 143 6.50 17.86 -4.84
C ARG A 143 7.09 17.23 -6.10
N ASN A 144 8.00 17.94 -6.77
CA ASN A 144 8.60 17.51 -8.03
C ASN A 144 10.12 17.35 -7.92
N HIS A 145 10.70 16.37 -8.63
CA HIS A 145 12.12 16.44 -8.94
C HIS A 145 12.29 17.67 -9.83
N ILE A 146 13.22 18.55 -9.47
CA ILE A 146 13.52 19.71 -10.30
C ILE A 146 13.99 19.15 -11.64
N ASP A 147 13.20 19.34 -12.71
CA ASP A 147 13.61 18.95 -14.05
C ASP A 147 14.87 19.71 -14.40
N THR A 148 15.97 18.98 -14.39
CA THR A 148 17.33 19.47 -14.66
C THR A 148 17.56 19.77 -16.14
N VAL A 149 16.51 20.14 -16.87
CA VAL A 149 16.66 20.89 -18.13
C VAL A 149 17.02 22.35 -17.81
N ALA A 150 16.52 22.91 -16.70
CA ALA A 150 16.98 24.20 -16.17
C ALA A 150 18.26 24.06 -15.33
N ALA A 151 18.54 22.89 -14.75
CA ALA A 151 19.66 22.68 -13.83
C ALA A 151 20.99 22.22 -14.48
N HIS A 152 21.12 22.29 -15.81
CA HIS A 152 22.46 22.40 -16.43
C HIS A 152 23.10 23.77 -16.20
N LYS A 153 22.40 24.71 -15.55
CA LYS A 153 23.06 25.73 -14.74
C LYS A 153 23.21 25.20 -13.31
N ALA A 154 24.32 24.52 -13.05
CA ALA A 154 24.80 24.39 -11.68
C ALA A 154 24.93 25.82 -11.12
N ASN A 155 24.32 26.10 -9.96
CA ASN A 155 24.09 27.43 -9.38
C ASN A 155 22.95 28.26 -10.01
N PRO A 156 21.70 28.13 -9.52
CA PRO A 156 20.61 29.06 -9.81
C PRO A 156 20.88 30.52 -9.39
N HIS A 157 21.95 30.74 -8.62
CA HIS A 157 22.34 32.04 -8.07
C HIS A 157 23.44 32.73 -8.87
N GLU A 158 24.15 32.04 -9.77
CA GLU A 158 25.27 32.62 -10.51
C GLU A 158 24.82 33.73 -11.49
N ASP A 159 23.57 33.67 -11.96
CA ASP A 159 22.97 34.68 -12.85
C ASP A 159 22.27 35.83 -12.08
N LEU A 160 22.20 35.76 -10.74
CA LEU A 160 21.58 36.83 -9.94
C LEU A 160 22.57 37.99 -9.79
N PRO A 161 22.10 39.26 -9.84
CA PRO A 161 22.93 40.40 -9.46
C PRO A 161 23.59 40.15 -8.10
N GLU A 162 24.84 40.61 -7.92
CA GLU A 162 25.60 40.40 -6.67
C GLU A 162 24.79 40.77 -5.42
N GLU A 163 24.02 41.85 -5.50
CA GLU A 163 23.12 42.32 -4.44
C GLU A 163 22.04 41.29 -4.05
N ALA A 164 21.49 40.54 -5.00
CA ALA A 164 20.49 39.51 -4.74
C ALA A 164 21.11 38.22 -4.17
N GLN A 165 22.36 37.93 -4.51
CA GLN A 165 23.11 36.82 -3.91
C GLN A 165 23.45 37.12 -2.44
N GLU A 166 23.84 38.37 -2.15
CA GLU A 166 24.12 38.84 -0.80
C GLU A 166 22.89 38.76 0.10
N GLN A 167 21.74 39.27 -0.37
CA GLN A 167 20.46 39.19 0.37
C GLN A 167 20.04 37.76 0.71
N LEU A 168 20.30 36.80 -0.20
CA LEU A 168 19.98 35.40 0.03
C LEU A 168 20.88 34.78 1.09
N ASN A 169 22.18 35.09 1.03
CA ASN A 169 23.16 34.62 2.01
C ASN A 169 22.84 35.16 3.41
N ASP A 170 22.50 36.45 3.51
CA ASP A 170 22.06 37.08 4.75
C ASP A 170 20.83 36.39 5.34
N TYR A 171 19.87 36.02 4.49
CA TYR A 171 18.66 35.34 4.93
C TYR A 171 18.94 33.91 5.41
N ILE A 172 19.83 33.18 4.72
CA ILE A 172 20.26 31.84 5.14
C ILE A 172 21.00 31.90 6.47
N GLU A 173 21.91 32.86 6.65
CA GLU A 173 22.64 33.06 7.90
C GLU A 173 21.71 33.44 9.05
N PHE A 174 20.75 34.32 8.80
CA PHE A 174 19.69 34.64 9.75
C PHE A 174 18.91 33.41 10.19
N LEU A 175 18.47 32.56 9.26
CA LEU A 175 17.75 31.33 9.59
C LEU A 175 18.63 30.34 10.37
N MET A 176 19.89 30.18 9.98
CA MET A 176 20.84 29.33 10.69
C MET A 176 21.06 29.80 12.14
N ASN A 177 21.18 31.11 12.38
CA ASN A 177 21.36 31.65 13.72
C ASN A 177 20.06 31.65 14.54
N LYS A 178 18.91 31.86 13.90
CA LYS A 178 17.59 31.84 14.57
C LYS A 178 17.20 30.46 15.08
N TYR A 179 17.62 29.39 14.39
CA TYR A 179 17.27 28.01 14.72
C TYR A 179 18.43 27.17 15.25
N LYS A 180 19.62 27.77 15.43
CA LYS A 180 20.67 27.19 16.26
C LYS A 180 20.18 27.18 17.72
N LYS A 181 20.02 25.97 18.27
CA LYS A 181 19.98 25.74 19.72
C LYS A 181 21.35 26.00 20.34
#